data_AF-V9IFT8-F1
#
_entry.id   AF-V9IFT8-F1
#
_cell.length_a   1.000
_cell.length_b   1.000
_cell.length_c   1.000
_cell.angle_alpha   90.00
_cell.angle_beta   90.00
_cell.angle_gamma   90.00
#
_symmetry.space_group_name_H-M   'P 1'
#
loop_
_entity.id
_entity.type
_entity.pdbx_description
1 polymer ?
#
loop_
_entity_poly.entity_id
_entity_poly.type
_entity_poly.pdbx_seq_one_letter_code
_entity_poly.pdbx_strand_id
1 'polypeptide(L)'
;MKTQKNLKIRIPTRQGIYNVIKEFITSKGEIIHENTFKNHSIKNENHKLSISTTKQLQVIEQQQKNTEKNEDHLYQLDLENTLKYSISHEIPLHKMIKDKKMDALKKYLNVLAEYFPLKYGNIFLETIRDIILKRSNISGEEFSQIVKSIEEEMSPIYSGPSKWIGCKGSKEEYRGYPCGLWTMFHMLTVNFAILNKNAEHEPRKILEAMYGYIQYFFGCADCSQHFVQMASKNKMFEVSNINDSILWLWSAHNEVNARLSGDNTEDPEYKKIQYPAKIYCPNCRYENNTWNEENILHYLKTKYSYKKINYYNSVNTQKNNDNKMKIRHERLVLNKYTNNKKIGWDFTIFDISICVVLYVASAIILILVCIKFAVKRTYRKRNYVSLLAKCVFLFLLIKIFKI
;
A
#
# COMPACT_ATOMS: atom_id res chain seq x y z
N MET A 1 8.61 -37.43 -37.54
CA MET A 1 9.21 -36.60 -36.47
C MET A 1 9.73 -35.31 -37.10
N LYS A 2 9.33 -34.11 -36.62
CA LYS A 2 9.97 -32.84 -36.99
C LYS A 2 10.89 -32.42 -35.84
N THR A 3 12.20 -32.44 -36.06
CA THR A 3 13.20 -32.07 -35.05
C THR A 3 13.17 -30.56 -34.77
N GLN A 4 12.92 -30.21 -33.52
CA GLN A 4 12.97 -28.82 -33.04
C GLN A 4 14.45 -28.42 -32.88
N LYS A 5 14.97 -27.54 -33.74
CA LYS A 5 16.34 -27.01 -33.63
C LYS A 5 16.35 -25.74 -32.78
N ASN A 6 17.07 -25.78 -31.67
CA ASN A 6 17.28 -24.61 -30.80
C ASN A 6 18.46 -23.76 -31.32
N LEU A 7 18.23 -22.47 -31.53
CA LEU A 7 19.28 -21.50 -31.90
C LEU A 7 20.00 -21.00 -30.64
N LYS A 8 21.31 -21.27 -30.53
CA LYS A 8 22.15 -20.80 -29.41
C LYS A 8 22.62 -19.36 -29.64
N ILE A 9 21.92 -18.40 -29.05
CA ILE A 9 22.33 -16.99 -29.03
C ILE A 9 23.49 -16.83 -28.04
N ARG A 10 24.70 -16.51 -28.52
CA ARG A 10 25.89 -16.29 -27.68
C ARG A 10 26.00 -14.87 -27.11
N ILE A 11 25.35 -13.89 -27.75
CA ILE A 11 25.38 -12.47 -27.38
C ILE A 11 23.93 -11.96 -27.31
N PRO A 12 23.35 -11.70 -26.12
CA PRO A 12 21.94 -11.36 -25.95
C PRO A 12 21.65 -9.88 -26.24
N THR A 13 22.17 -9.34 -27.35
CA THR A 13 21.88 -7.97 -27.82
C THR A 13 20.97 -8.01 -29.04
N ARG A 14 20.24 -6.92 -29.31
CA ARG A 14 19.34 -6.82 -30.47
C ARG A 14 20.04 -7.14 -31.80
N GLN A 15 21.29 -6.69 -31.95
CA GLN A 15 22.10 -6.98 -33.14
C GLN A 15 22.60 -8.43 -33.16
N GLY A 16 23.01 -8.99 -32.02
CA GLY A 16 23.41 -10.41 -31.93
C GLY A 16 22.26 -11.36 -32.30
N ILE A 17 21.04 -11.05 -31.84
CA ILE A 17 19.82 -11.79 -32.19
C ILE A 17 19.51 -11.65 -33.69
N TYR A 18 19.56 -10.43 -34.24
CA TYR A 18 19.34 -10.19 -35.66
C TYR A 18 20.31 -10.97 -36.55
N ASN A 19 21.60 -10.98 -36.21
CA ASN A 19 22.62 -11.69 -36.98
C ASN A 19 22.39 -13.22 -36.97
N VAL A 20 22.10 -13.81 -35.81
CA VAL A 20 21.80 -15.26 -35.69
C VAL A 20 20.53 -15.65 -36.47
N ILE A 21 19.53 -14.76 -36.53
CA ILE A 21 18.32 -14.97 -37.34
C ILE A 21 18.63 -14.84 -38.83
N LYS A 22 19.44 -13.85 -39.24
CA LYS A 22 19.88 -13.65 -40.63
C LYS A 22 20.63 -14.90 -41.13
N GLU A 23 21.60 -15.40 -40.38
CA GLU A 23 22.33 -16.64 -40.68
C GLU A 23 21.40 -17.86 -40.80
N PHE A 24 20.43 -18.02 -39.89
CA PHE A 24 19.49 -19.13 -39.95
C PHE A 24 18.60 -19.08 -41.20
N ILE A 25 18.11 -17.91 -41.59
CA ILE A 25 17.27 -17.74 -42.79
C ILE A 25 18.11 -17.96 -44.07
N THR A 26 19.34 -17.47 -44.12
CA THR A 26 20.25 -17.75 -45.24
C THR A 26 20.60 -19.25 -45.33
N SER A 27 20.75 -19.96 -44.19
CA SER A 27 20.94 -21.42 -44.18
C SER A 27 19.73 -22.22 -44.69
N LYS A 28 18.57 -21.58 -44.82
CA LYS A 28 17.33 -22.14 -45.39
C LYS A 28 17.17 -21.90 -46.89
N GLY A 29 18.10 -21.16 -47.52
CA GLY A 29 18.05 -20.84 -48.95
C GLY A 29 17.34 -19.53 -49.29
N GLU A 30 16.93 -18.73 -48.29
CA GLU A 30 16.32 -17.42 -48.51
C GLU A 30 17.37 -16.29 -48.37
N ILE A 31 17.54 -15.51 -49.43
CA ILE A 31 18.50 -14.41 -49.50
C ILE A 31 17.82 -13.12 -49.03
N ILE A 32 18.21 -12.62 -47.85
CA ILE A 32 17.78 -11.31 -47.36
C ILE A 32 18.69 -10.24 -47.96
N HIS A 33 18.21 -9.54 -49.00
CA HIS A 33 18.91 -8.38 -49.54
C HIS A 33 18.89 -7.20 -48.57
N GLU A 34 20.05 -6.55 -48.43
CA GLU A 34 20.32 -5.52 -47.43
C GLU A 34 20.10 -4.13 -48.04
N ASN A 35 18.89 -3.57 -47.90
CA ASN A 35 18.60 -2.23 -48.40
C ASN A 35 18.86 -1.16 -47.33
N THR A 36 19.95 -0.44 -47.54
CA THR A 36 20.40 0.74 -46.80
C THR A 36 19.36 1.86 -46.82
N PHE A 37 19.18 2.56 -45.70
CA PHE A 37 18.36 3.78 -45.63
C PHE A 37 18.96 4.94 -46.44
N LYS A 38 18.27 5.39 -47.51
CA LYS A 38 18.10 6.82 -47.90
C LYS A 38 17.17 7.02 -49.12
N ASN A 39 16.22 7.97 -48.96
CA ASN A 39 15.59 8.92 -49.92
C ASN A 39 15.73 8.64 -51.45
N HIS A 40 14.73 8.69 -52.34
CA HIS A 40 13.57 9.61 -52.44
C HIS A 40 12.65 9.22 -53.66
N SER A 41 11.35 9.54 -53.60
CA SER A 41 10.39 9.78 -54.73
C SER A 41 10.30 8.84 -55.95
N ILE A 42 9.12 8.21 -56.13
CA ILE A 42 8.42 8.14 -57.44
C ILE A 42 6.97 8.62 -57.23
N LYS A 43 6.44 9.40 -58.20
CA LYS A 43 5.05 9.89 -58.22
C LYS A 43 4.10 8.87 -58.84
N ASN A 44 2.85 8.85 -58.35
CA ASN A 44 1.60 9.05 -59.10
C ASN A 44 0.46 9.00 -58.05
N GLU A 45 -0.22 10.13 -57.81
CA GLU A 45 -1.59 10.37 -58.30
C GLU A 45 -2.57 9.26 -57.86
N ASN A 46 -3.49 9.44 -56.90
CA ASN A 46 -3.96 10.62 -56.15
C ASN A 46 -4.42 10.17 -54.73
N HIS A 47 -4.79 11.02 -53.74
CA HIS A 47 -5.10 12.45 -53.72
C HIS A 47 -4.63 13.12 -52.39
N LYS A 48 -5.17 14.32 -52.07
CA LYS A 48 -4.90 15.14 -50.87
C LYS A 48 -5.48 14.55 -49.55
N LEU A 49 -4.65 14.01 -48.64
CA LEU A 49 -4.81 14.15 -47.17
C LEU A 49 -3.59 13.60 -46.36
N SER A 50 -2.56 14.40 -46.06
CA SER A 50 -1.54 13.99 -45.04
C SER A 50 -0.64 15.08 -44.45
N ILE A 51 -0.38 16.20 -45.15
CA ILE A 51 0.61 17.20 -44.68
C ILE A 51 0.18 17.94 -43.40
N SER A 52 -1.14 18.00 -43.12
CA SER A 52 -1.68 18.55 -41.87
C SER A 52 -1.31 17.71 -40.65
N THR A 53 -1.29 16.38 -40.80
CA THR A 53 -1.37 15.44 -39.68
C THR A 53 -0.09 15.41 -38.83
N THR A 54 1.10 15.53 -39.43
CA THR A 54 2.38 15.50 -38.67
C THR A 54 2.61 16.78 -37.88
N LYS A 55 2.27 17.95 -38.46
CA LYS A 55 2.29 19.22 -37.71
C LYS A 55 1.20 19.25 -36.65
N GLN A 56 0.01 18.72 -36.93
CA GLN A 56 -1.02 18.55 -35.90
C GLN A 56 -0.57 17.62 -34.79
N LEU A 57 0.10 16.48 -35.06
CA LEU A 57 0.61 15.61 -33.98
C LEU A 57 1.62 16.33 -33.08
N GLN A 58 2.59 17.04 -33.66
CA GLN A 58 3.58 17.79 -32.88
C GLN A 58 2.96 18.95 -32.10
N VAL A 59 1.99 19.65 -32.69
CA VAL A 59 1.22 20.71 -32.03
C VAL A 59 0.31 20.12 -30.94
N ILE A 60 -0.28 18.94 -31.13
CA ILE A 60 -1.09 18.23 -30.12
C ILE A 60 -0.20 17.73 -28.98
N GLU A 61 1.00 17.18 -29.24
CA GLU A 61 1.95 16.79 -28.19
C GLU A 61 2.48 18.00 -27.41
N GLN A 62 2.73 19.13 -28.07
CA GLN A 62 3.11 20.38 -27.41
C GLN A 62 1.93 21.02 -26.66
N GLN A 63 0.71 20.96 -27.19
CA GLN A 63 -0.49 21.43 -26.51
C GLN A 63 -0.83 20.54 -25.31
N GLN A 64 -0.69 19.22 -25.41
CA GLN A 64 -0.83 18.30 -24.28
C GLN A 64 0.24 18.58 -23.22
N LYS A 65 1.52 18.70 -23.58
CA LYS A 65 2.57 19.13 -22.62
C LYS A 65 2.29 20.48 -21.96
N ASN A 66 1.78 21.46 -22.72
CA ASN A 66 1.47 22.78 -22.19
C ASN A 66 0.18 22.79 -21.34
N THR A 67 -0.76 21.87 -21.60
CA THR A 67 -1.99 21.72 -20.80
C THR A 67 -1.71 20.93 -19.52
N GLU A 68 -0.92 19.85 -19.60
CA GLU A 68 -0.41 19.10 -18.43
C GLU A 68 0.43 19.98 -17.48
N LYS A 69 1.12 21.01 -18.01
CA LYS A 69 1.87 21.97 -17.19
C LYS A 69 0.97 22.96 -16.41
N ASN A 70 -0.32 23.02 -16.72
CA ASN A 70 -1.28 23.97 -16.14
C ASN A 70 -2.25 23.33 -15.12
N GLU A 71 -2.16 22.03 -14.85
CA GLU A 71 -3.07 21.34 -13.91
C GLU A 71 -2.29 20.69 -12.75
N ASP A 72 -2.65 21.06 -11.51
CA ASP A 72 -1.94 20.64 -10.30
C ASP A 72 -2.41 19.26 -9.80
N HIS A 73 -2.00 18.22 -10.53
CA HIS A 73 -2.44 16.84 -10.36
C HIS A 73 -1.76 16.06 -9.23
N LEU A 74 -2.48 15.03 -8.75
CA LEU A 74 -1.95 13.94 -7.93
C LEU A 74 -1.80 12.70 -8.81
N TYR A 75 -0.58 12.22 -9.09
CA TYR A 75 -0.36 11.05 -9.96
C TYR A 75 -0.15 9.75 -9.19
N GLN A 76 -0.77 8.66 -9.65
CA GLN A 76 -0.63 7.33 -9.06
C GLN A 76 0.82 6.85 -9.02
N LEU A 77 1.59 7.08 -10.10
CA LEU A 77 2.99 6.64 -10.18
C LEU A 77 3.92 7.38 -9.20
N ASP A 78 3.65 8.64 -8.86
CA ASP A 78 4.42 9.36 -7.85
C ASP A 78 4.14 8.76 -6.45
N LEU A 79 2.87 8.47 -6.13
CA LEU A 79 2.49 7.80 -4.89
C LEU A 79 3.16 6.42 -4.78
N GLU A 80 3.01 5.58 -5.82
CA GLU A 80 3.53 4.20 -5.81
C GLU A 80 5.05 4.14 -5.79
N ASN A 81 5.77 5.07 -6.43
CA ASN A 81 7.23 5.17 -6.28
C ASN A 81 7.65 5.62 -4.90
N THR A 82 6.88 6.52 -4.27
CA THR A 82 7.14 6.94 -2.88
C THR A 82 7.03 5.75 -1.94
N LEU A 83 5.96 4.97 -2.07
CA LEU A 83 5.74 3.74 -1.31
C LEU A 83 6.86 2.71 -1.54
N LYS A 84 7.22 2.48 -2.81
CA LYS A 84 8.29 1.54 -3.17
C LYS A 84 9.64 1.97 -2.62
N TYR A 85 9.96 3.26 -2.65
CA TYR A 85 11.23 3.78 -2.15
C TYR A 85 11.27 3.75 -0.61
N SER A 86 10.20 4.10 0.09
CA SER A 86 10.17 4.01 1.56
C SER A 86 10.34 2.57 2.06
N ILE A 87 9.62 1.62 1.45
CA ILE A 87 9.62 0.21 1.86
C ILE A 87 10.87 -0.53 1.36
N SER A 88 11.32 -0.32 0.12
CA SER A 88 12.41 -1.11 -0.47
C SER A 88 13.79 -0.45 -0.44
N HIS A 89 13.88 0.83 -0.03
CA HIS A 89 15.15 1.54 0.15
C HIS A 89 15.32 2.05 1.60
N GLU A 90 14.56 3.07 2.01
CA GLU A 90 14.78 3.79 3.28
C GLU A 90 14.72 2.87 4.51
N ILE A 91 13.66 2.07 4.68
CA ILE A 91 13.52 1.17 5.83
C ILE A 91 14.65 0.11 5.89
N PRO A 92 15.01 -0.58 4.79
CA PRO A 92 16.15 -1.50 4.75
C PRO A 92 17.53 -0.94 5.10
N LEU A 93 17.77 0.38 5.06
CA LEU A 93 19.09 0.97 5.38
C LEU A 93 19.49 0.79 6.87
N HIS A 94 18.57 0.40 7.75
CA HIS A 94 18.86 0.24 9.17
C HIS A 94 19.27 -1.18 9.56
N LYS A 95 20.47 -1.31 10.14
CA LYS A 95 20.98 -2.58 10.69
C LYS A 95 19.98 -3.28 11.62
N MET A 96 19.37 -2.53 12.55
CA MET A 96 18.33 -3.02 13.47
C MET A 96 17.23 -1.97 13.66
N ILE A 97 15.99 -2.45 13.70
CA ILE A 97 14.77 -1.71 13.95
C ILE A 97 14.13 -2.30 15.22
N LYS A 98 14.10 -1.51 16.30
CA LYS A 98 13.60 -1.89 17.62
C LYS A 98 13.13 -0.65 18.38
N ASP A 99 12.54 -0.85 19.56
CA ASP A 99 12.14 0.22 20.48
C ASP A 99 11.29 1.29 19.75
N LYS A 100 11.49 2.59 20.02
CA LYS A 100 10.76 3.71 19.38
C LYS A 100 10.80 3.68 17.83
N LYS A 101 11.86 3.14 17.23
CA LYS A 101 11.97 2.98 15.76
C LYS A 101 11.02 1.89 15.24
N MET A 102 10.80 0.83 16.02
CA MET A 102 9.80 -0.20 15.70
C MET A 102 8.37 0.33 15.88
N ASP A 103 8.11 1.13 16.91
CA ASP A 103 6.80 1.78 17.09
C ASP A 103 6.47 2.72 15.92
N ALA A 104 7.44 3.51 15.46
CA ALA A 104 7.33 4.34 14.28
C ALA A 104 7.05 3.53 13.01
N LEU A 105 7.78 2.41 12.79
CA LEU A 105 7.52 1.50 11.66
C LEU A 105 6.09 0.94 11.70
N LYS A 106 5.62 0.50 12.86
CA LYS A 106 4.26 -0.03 13.05
C LYS A 106 3.20 1.03 12.76
N LYS A 107 3.34 2.25 13.31
CA LYS A 107 2.43 3.38 13.00
C LYS A 107 2.41 3.68 11.49
N TYR A 108 3.57 3.72 10.84
CA TYR A 108 3.69 3.98 9.41
C TYR A 108 3.01 2.90 8.55
N LEU A 109 3.30 1.62 8.80
CA LEU A 109 2.70 0.49 8.07
C LEU A 109 1.18 0.37 8.30
N ASN A 110 0.69 0.69 9.51
CA ASN A 110 -0.75 0.76 9.78
C ASN A 110 -1.44 1.80 8.87
N VAL A 111 -0.93 3.03 8.87
CA VAL A 111 -1.47 4.12 8.05
C VAL A 111 -1.40 3.81 6.56
N LEU A 112 -0.30 3.22 6.08
CA LEU A 112 -0.19 2.81 4.68
C LEU A 112 -1.21 1.74 4.31
N ALA A 113 -1.34 0.67 5.10
CA ALA A 113 -2.26 -0.42 4.76
C ALA A 113 -3.74 0.00 4.84
N GLU A 114 -4.09 0.95 5.72
CA GLU A 114 -5.45 1.49 5.83
C GLU A 114 -5.80 2.54 4.75
N TYR A 115 -4.85 3.42 4.38
CA TYR A 115 -5.17 4.65 3.62
C TYR A 115 -4.30 4.91 2.38
N PHE A 116 -3.32 4.06 2.05
CA PHE A 116 -2.61 4.20 0.78
C PHE A 116 -3.43 3.53 -0.36
N PRO A 117 -3.65 4.17 -1.52
CA PRO A 117 -4.49 3.62 -2.59
C PRO A 117 -3.65 2.85 -3.64
N LEU A 118 -3.31 1.57 -3.39
CA LEU A 118 -2.71 0.74 -4.45
C LEU A 118 -3.73 0.39 -5.54
N LYS A 119 -3.35 0.51 -6.83
CA LYS A 119 -4.27 0.26 -7.97
C LYS A 119 -4.88 -1.15 -7.95
N TYR A 120 -4.13 -2.15 -7.48
CA TYR A 120 -4.54 -3.55 -7.43
C TYR A 120 -5.01 -4.01 -6.03
N GLY A 121 -5.15 -3.08 -5.08
CA GLY A 121 -5.61 -3.33 -3.71
C GLY A 121 -4.49 -3.45 -2.67
N ASN A 122 -4.85 -3.29 -1.40
CA ASN A 122 -3.89 -3.07 -0.30
C ASN A 122 -3.35 -4.34 0.37
N ILE A 123 -3.74 -5.53 -0.09
CA ILE A 123 -3.39 -6.82 0.52
C ILE A 123 -1.87 -6.99 0.72
N PHE A 124 -1.07 -6.45 -0.19
CA PHE A 124 0.39 -6.34 -0.06
C PHE A 124 0.81 -5.61 1.22
N LEU A 125 0.34 -4.39 1.41
CA LEU A 125 0.65 -3.53 2.57
C LEU A 125 0.07 -4.08 3.86
N GLU A 126 -1.16 -4.59 3.81
CA GLU A 126 -1.76 -5.26 4.95
C GLU A 126 -0.95 -6.48 5.39
N THR A 127 -0.46 -7.30 4.45
CA THR A 127 0.31 -8.51 4.78
C THR A 127 1.65 -8.16 5.40
N ILE A 128 2.35 -7.14 4.87
CA ILE A 128 3.57 -6.59 5.48
C ILE A 128 3.27 -6.09 6.90
N ARG A 129 2.23 -5.25 7.07
CA ARG A 129 1.78 -4.75 8.38
C ARG A 129 1.51 -5.89 9.36
N ASP A 130 0.70 -6.87 8.98
CA ASP A 130 0.23 -7.96 9.85
C ASP A 130 1.39 -8.89 10.31
N ILE A 131 2.46 -8.99 9.53
CA ILE A 131 3.71 -9.68 9.90
C ILE A 131 4.54 -8.82 10.86
N ILE A 132 4.74 -7.53 10.57
CA ILE A 132 5.61 -6.64 11.34
C ILE A 132 5.01 -6.25 12.69
N LEU A 133 3.68 -6.10 12.80
CA LEU A 133 3.00 -5.83 14.07
C LEU A 133 3.31 -6.86 15.15
N LYS A 134 3.46 -8.14 14.78
CA LYS A 134 3.73 -9.28 15.67
C LYS A 134 5.18 -9.35 16.18
N ARG A 135 6.09 -8.55 15.62
CA ARG A 135 7.52 -8.56 15.96
C ARG A 135 7.87 -7.48 16.98
N SER A 136 8.85 -7.74 17.85
CA SER A 136 9.41 -6.73 18.77
C SER A 136 10.60 -5.96 18.15
N ASN A 137 11.33 -6.62 17.24
CA ASN A 137 12.42 -6.05 16.47
C ASN A 137 12.57 -6.78 15.12
N ILE A 138 13.31 -6.18 14.20
CA ILE A 138 13.65 -6.74 12.88
C ILE A 138 14.95 -6.09 12.35
N SER A 139 15.72 -6.76 11.49
CA SER A 139 16.80 -6.11 10.73
C SER A 139 16.28 -5.51 9.41
N GLY A 140 16.94 -4.49 8.86
CA GLY A 140 16.57 -3.92 7.56
C GLY A 140 16.69 -4.94 6.42
N GLU A 141 17.63 -5.88 6.54
CA GLU A 141 17.77 -7.00 5.59
C GLU A 141 16.58 -7.95 5.66
N GLU A 142 16.19 -8.41 6.85
CA GLU A 142 15.04 -9.30 7.03
C GLU A 142 13.73 -8.62 6.57
N PHE A 143 13.57 -7.33 6.85
CA PHE A 143 12.47 -6.53 6.32
C PHE A 143 12.47 -6.53 4.77
N SER A 144 13.63 -6.31 4.14
CA SER A 144 13.76 -6.34 2.67
C SER A 144 13.40 -7.71 2.09
N GLN A 145 13.79 -8.80 2.75
CA GLN A 145 13.47 -10.18 2.33
C GLN A 145 11.96 -10.47 2.43
N ILE A 146 11.30 -10.04 3.51
CA ILE A 146 9.84 -10.14 3.67
C ILE A 146 9.12 -9.36 2.56
N VAL A 147 9.52 -8.12 2.29
CA VAL A 147 8.90 -7.30 1.23
C VAL A 147 9.07 -7.95 -0.14
N LYS A 148 10.28 -8.40 -0.49
CA LYS A 148 10.58 -9.02 -1.79
C LYS A 148 9.78 -10.30 -2.02
N SER A 149 9.74 -11.20 -1.04
CA SER A 149 8.99 -12.46 -1.16
C SER A 149 7.48 -12.22 -1.37
N ILE A 150 6.89 -11.26 -0.66
CA ILE A 150 5.48 -10.86 -0.85
C ILE A 150 5.30 -10.17 -2.22
N GLU A 151 6.22 -9.30 -2.66
CA GLU A 151 6.14 -8.65 -3.98
C GLU A 151 6.21 -9.68 -5.12
N GLU A 152 7.07 -10.70 -5.02
CA GLU A 152 7.16 -11.82 -5.97
C GLU A 152 5.91 -12.73 -5.96
N GLU A 153 5.34 -12.97 -4.78
CA GLU A 153 4.10 -13.76 -4.63
C GLU A 153 2.87 -13.02 -5.16
N MET A 154 2.84 -11.69 -5.08
CA MET A 154 1.67 -10.86 -5.41
C MET A 154 1.80 -10.12 -6.74
N SER A 155 2.96 -10.18 -7.41
CA SER A 155 3.27 -9.40 -8.62
C SER A 155 2.20 -9.52 -9.74
N PRO A 156 1.81 -8.39 -10.39
CA PRO A 156 2.30 -7.02 -10.17
C PRO A 156 1.62 -6.28 -9.00
N ILE A 157 2.41 -5.61 -8.17
CA ILE A 157 1.92 -4.71 -7.10
C ILE A 157 1.67 -3.29 -7.60
N TYR A 158 2.62 -2.75 -8.37
CA TYR A 158 2.60 -1.37 -8.83
C TYR A 158 1.97 -1.25 -10.22
N SER A 159 1.25 -0.16 -10.43
CA SER A 159 0.49 0.13 -11.65
C SER A 159 1.34 0.46 -12.88
N GLY A 160 2.66 0.63 -12.75
CA GLY A 160 3.51 1.00 -13.87
C GLY A 160 5.01 1.02 -13.56
N PRO A 161 5.83 1.53 -14.51
CA PRO A 161 7.27 1.60 -14.33
C PRO A 161 7.64 2.62 -13.25
N SER A 162 8.77 2.39 -12.57
CA SER A 162 9.25 3.30 -11.53
C SER A 162 9.80 4.61 -12.10
N LYS A 163 8.89 5.54 -12.44
CA LYS A 163 9.17 6.88 -12.96
C LYS A 163 8.33 7.95 -12.26
N TRP A 164 8.94 9.06 -11.90
CA TRP A 164 8.25 10.26 -11.43
C TRP A 164 7.53 10.98 -12.57
N ILE A 165 6.35 11.52 -12.29
CA ILE A 165 5.54 12.34 -13.20
C ILE A 165 5.47 13.77 -12.66
N GLY A 166 4.57 14.04 -11.71
CA GLY A 166 4.41 15.34 -11.06
C GLY A 166 5.55 15.67 -10.10
N CYS A 167 6.27 14.65 -9.58
CA CYS A 167 7.46 14.83 -8.74
C CYS A 167 8.79 14.73 -9.49
N LYS A 168 8.79 14.69 -10.83
CA LYS A 168 10.02 14.68 -11.63
C LYS A 168 10.78 16.00 -11.50
N GLY A 169 12.07 15.96 -11.17
CA GLY A 169 12.97 17.12 -11.24
C GLY A 169 13.37 17.49 -12.66
N SER A 170 13.91 18.69 -12.84
CA SER A 170 14.64 19.08 -14.07
C SER A 170 15.89 18.21 -14.28
N LYS A 171 16.46 17.70 -13.18
CA LYS A 171 17.56 16.73 -13.14
C LYS A 171 17.30 15.65 -12.08
N GLU A 172 18.16 14.63 -12.01
CA GLU A 172 17.99 13.46 -11.14
C GLU A 172 18.19 13.77 -9.65
N GLU A 173 19.05 14.75 -9.32
CA GLU A 173 19.29 15.22 -7.95
C GLU A 173 18.11 16.01 -7.36
N TYR A 174 17.15 16.44 -8.18
CA TYR A 174 16.06 17.32 -7.77
C TYR A 174 14.72 16.61 -7.58
N ARG A 175 13.94 17.12 -6.62
CA ARG A 175 12.54 16.76 -6.32
C ARG A 175 12.36 15.30 -5.90
N GLY A 176 12.12 14.40 -6.85
CA GLY A 176 12.03 12.94 -6.68
C GLY A 176 11.30 12.48 -5.41
N TYR A 177 11.97 11.61 -4.65
CA TYR A 177 11.39 10.97 -3.47
C TYR A 177 10.93 11.95 -2.37
N PRO A 178 11.69 12.98 -1.95
CA PRO A 178 11.19 14.00 -1.03
C PRO A 178 9.87 14.68 -1.49
N CYS A 179 9.72 14.99 -2.78
CA CYS A 179 8.45 15.51 -3.31
C CYS A 179 7.31 14.49 -3.19
N GLY A 180 7.60 13.24 -3.51
CA GLY A 180 6.65 12.13 -3.40
C GLY A 180 6.21 11.89 -1.95
N LEU A 181 7.14 11.98 -0.99
CA LEU A 181 6.89 11.78 0.43
C LEU A 181 5.89 12.81 0.99
N TRP A 182 6.10 14.10 0.68
CA TRP A 182 5.13 15.15 1.01
C TRP A 182 3.77 14.89 0.35
N THR A 183 3.78 14.57 -0.95
CA THR A 183 2.55 14.31 -1.75
C THR A 183 1.73 13.16 -1.17
N MET A 184 2.40 12.08 -0.75
CA MET A 184 1.79 10.92 -0.11
C MET A 184 1.20 11.27 1.26
N PHE A 185 1.91 12.02 2.13
CA PHE A 185 1.36 12.38 3.43
C PHE A 185 0.18 13.37 3.35
N HIS A 186 0.19 14.30 2.39
CA HIS A 186 -0.98 15.16 2.07
C HIS A 186 -2.18 14.34 1.59
N MET A 187 -1.95 13.31 0.77
CA MET A 187 -2.97 12.35 0.36
C MET A 187 -3.51 11.54 1.56
N LEU A 188 -2.64 11.07 2.45
CA LEU A 188 -3.03 10.30 3.63
C LEU A 188 -3.85 11.13 4.62
N THR A 189 -3.48 12.39 4.92
CA THR A 189 -4.27 13.26 5.84
C THR A 189 -5.67 13.55 5.27
N VAL A 190 -5.75 13.85 3.97
CA VAL A 190 -7.03 14.15 3.30
C VAL A 190 -7.95 12.93 3.26
N ASN A 191 -7.47 11.75 2.85
CA ASN A 191 -8.34 10.59 2.76
C ASN A 191 -8.70 10.00 4.13
N PHE A 192 -7.82 10.13 5.14
CA PHE A 192 -8.18 9.92 6.54
C PHE A 192 -9.36 10.81 6.94
N ALA A 193 -9.31 12.12 6.70
CA ALA A 193 -10.42 13.03 7.01
C ALA A 193 -11.73 12.75 6.25
N ILE A 194 -11.64 12.25 5.01
CA ILE A 194 -12.81 11.95 4.17
C ILE A 194 -13.54 10.69 4.66
N LEU A 195 -12.81 9.66 5.09
CA LEU A 195 -13.37 8.38 5.55
C LEU A 195 -13.88 8.45 6.99
N ASN A 196 -13.22 9.25 7.84
CA ASN A 196 -13.39 9.25 9.29
C ASN A 196 -14.22 10.45 9.82
N LYS A 197 -15.26 10.88 9.07
CA LYS A 197 -16.02 12.11 9.39
C LYS A 197 -16.85 12.07 10.68
N ASN A 198 -17.29 10.89 11.11
CA ASN A 198 -18.43 10.73 12.03
C ASN A 198 -18.12 9.92 13.32
N ALA A 199 -16.86 9.80 13.75
CA ALA A 199 -16.54 9.15 15.02
C ALA A 199 -15.43 9.88 15.78
N GLU A 200 -15.22 9.47 17.03
CA GLU A 200 -14.16 9.92 17.93
C GLU A 200 -12.81 9.36 17.48
N HIS A 201 -12.22 9.96 16.43
CA HIS A 201 -10.97 9.48 15.84
C HIS A 201 -9.75 10.20 16.40
N GLU A 202 -8.61 9.51 16.42
CA GLU A 202 -7.28 10.06 16.71
C GLU A 202 -6.89 11.11 15.65
N PRO A 203 -7.02 12.43 15.90
CA PRO A 203 -6.91 13.43 14.82
C PRO A 203 -5.49 13.48 14.23
N ARG A 204 -4.50 13.09 15.04
CA ARG A 204 -3.07 13.10 14.71
C ARG A 204 -2.54 11.79 14.12
N LYS A 205 -3.37 10.76 13.91
CA LYS A 205 -2.93 9.41 13.46
C LYS A 205 -1.93 9.44 12.30
N ILE A 206 -2.22 10.24 11.28
CA ILE A 206 -1.35 10.41 10.10
C ILE A 206 -0.09 11.24 10.41
N LEU A 207 -0.23 12.32 11.18
CA LEU A 207 0.89 13.20 11.54
C LEU A 207 1.91 12.51 12.45
N GLU A 208 1.47 11.70 13.42
CA GLU A 208 2.35 10.92 14.28
C GLU A 208 3.08 9.80 13.51
N ALA A 209 2.39 9.16 12.55
CA ALA A 209 3.02 8.20 11.64
C ALA A 209 4.06 8.87 10.74
N MET A 210 3.77 10.06 10.22
CA MET A 210 4.71 10.87 9.44
C MET A 210 5.92 11.30 10.28
N TYR A 211 5.70 11.81 11.48
CA TYR A 211 6.76 12.22 12.41
C TYR A 211 7.67 11.05 12.78
N GLY A 212 7.10 9.90 13.15
CA GLY A 212 7.88 8.70 13.42
C GLY A 212 8.66 8.23 12.18
N TYR A 213 8.04 8.23 11.01
CA TYR A 213 8.72 7.87 9.77
C TYR A 213 9.91 8.80 9.49
N ILE A 214 9.70 10.12 9.51
CA ILE A 214 10.74 11.09 9.19
C ILE A 214 11.86 11.07 10.24
N GLN A 215 11.54 11.01 11.54
CA GLN A 215 12.53 10.98 12.62
C GLN A 215 13.48 9.78 12.50
N TYR A 216 12.97 8.62 12.09
CA TYR A 216 13.72 7.37 12.21
C TYR A 216 14.16 6.74 10.88
N PHE A 217 13.53 7.07 9.75
CA PHE A 217 13.71 6.36 8.49
C PHE A 217 14.07 7.24 7.28
N PHE A 218 13.83 8.56 7.33
CA PHE A 218 14.11 9.42 6.17
C PHE A 218 15.61 9.73 6.06
N GLY A 219 16.23 9.38 4.93
CA GLY A 219 17.69 9.41 4.78
C GLY A 219 18.36 10.78 4.88
N CYS A 220 17.63 11.87 4.64
CA CYS A 220 18.15 13.23 4.83
C CYS A 220 18.08 13.64 6.31
N ALA A 221 19.19 13.47 7.03
CA ALA A 221 19.31 13.82 8.45
C ALA A 221 18.95 15.29 8.75
N ASP A 222 19.50 16.24 7.99
CA ASP A 222 19.22 17.67 8.17
C ASP A 222 17.73 17.98 7.92
N CYS A 223 17.13 17.37 6.91
CA CYS A 223 15.71 17.52 6.61
C CYS A 223 14.84 16.96 7.77
N SER A 224 15.23 15.81 8.31
CA SER A 224 14.56 15.16 9.43
C SER A 224 14.62 16.01 10.70
N GLN A 225 15.81 16.53 11.04
CA GLN A 225 15.98 17.43 12.18
C GLN A 225 15.13 18.70 12.06
N HIS A 226 15.13 19.36 10.90
CA HIS A 226 14.26 20.52 10.66
C HIS A 226 12.77 20.18 10.79
N PHE A 227 12.33 19.00 10.30
CA PHE A 227 10.94 18.58 10.44
C PHE A 227 10.55 18.31 11.90
N VAL A 228 11.41 17.62 12.66
CA VAL A 228 11.18 17.31 14.09
C VAL A 228 11.11 18.61 14.93
N GLN A 229 12.00 19.57 14.66
CA GLN A 229 11.97 20.89 15.32
C GLN A 229 10.68 21.65 14.99
N MET A 230 10.30 21.69 13.70
CA MET A 230 9.06 22.31 13.24
C MET A 230 7.80 21.65 13.83
N ALA A 231 7.78 20.31 13.95
CA ALA A 231 6.69 19.57 14.56
C ALA A 231 6.46 19.97 16.04
N SER A 232 7.53 20.15 16.80
CA SER A 232 7.46 20.65 18.18
C SER A 232 7.07 22.13 18.23
N LYS A 233 7.77 23.00 17.49
CA LYS A 233 7.55 24.45 17.43
C LYS A 233 6.11 24.81 17.05
N ASN A 234 5.59 24.16 16.01
CA ASN A 234 4.26 24.42 15.45
C ASN A 234 3.18 23.54 16.11
N LYS A 235 3.45 22.97 17.30
CA LYS A 235 2.44 22.30 18.14
C LYS A 235 1.70 21.14 17.46
N MET A 236 2.39 20.34 16.64
CA MET A 236 1.80 19.18 15.93
C MET A 236 1.07 18.21 16.89
N PHE A 237 1.59 18.06 18.11
CA PHE A 237 1.04 17.19 19.15
C PHE A 237 -0.17 17.80 19.90
N GLU A 238 -0.53 19.06 19.65
CA GLU A 238 -1.71 19.72 20.21
C GLU A 238 -2.90 19.73 19.24
N VAL A 239 -2.69 19.39 17.96
CA VAL A 239 -3.74 19.32 16.94
C VAL A 239 -4.89 18.41 17.41
N SER A 240 -6.11 18.96 17.39
CA SER A 240 -7.28 18.42 18.09
C SER A 240 -8.41 17.95 17.17
N ASN A 241 -8.41 18.33 15.88
CA ASN A 241 -9.38 17.85 14.90
C ASN A 241 -8.71 17.44 13.57
N ILE A 242 -9.42 16.64 12.76
CA ILE A 242 -8.85 16.01 11.57
C ILE A 242 -8.64 17.00 10.41
N ASN A 243 -9.41 18.09 10.34
CA ASN A 243 -9.21 19.14 9.34
C ASN A 243 -7.96 19.96 9.66
N ASP A 244 -7.73 20.27 10.94
CA ASP A 244 -6.52 20.93 11.40
C ASP A 244 -5.28 20.09 11.08
N SER A 245 -5.36 18.75 11.09
CA SER A 245 -4.23 17.91 10.64
C SER A 245 -3.88 18.09 9.16
N ILE A 246 -4.85 18.43 8.30
CA ILE A 246 -4.59 18.78 6.89
C ILE A 246 -3.95 20.17 6.81
N LEU A 247 -4.53 21.16 7.50
CA LEU A 247 -4.05 22.55 7.49
C LEU A 247 -2.67 22.68 8.15
N TRP A 248 -2.41 21.96 9.23
CA TRP A 248 -1.12 21.90 9.90
C TRP A 248 -0.04 21.42 8.93
N LEU A 249 -0.28 20.32 8.22
CA LEU A 249 0.69 19.76 7.27
C LEU A 249 0.93 20.71 6.09
N TRP A 250 -0.12 21.40 5.63
CA TRP A 250 -0.04 22.41 4.57
C TRP A 250 0.80 23.63 5.01
N SER A 251 0.51 24.18 6.19
CA SER A 251 1.23 25.32 6.77
C SER A 251 2.71 24.97 7.02
N ALA A 252 2.97 23.81 7.61
CA ALA A 252 4.32 23.28 7.83
C ALA A 252 5.10 23.10 6.51
N HIS A 253 4.47 22.57 5.46
CA HIS A 253 5.11 22.45 4.14
C HIS A 253 5.41 23.84 3.52
N ASN A 254 4.56 24.84 3.76
CA ASN A 254 4.80 26.21 3.34
C ASN A 254 5.90 26.94 4.12
N GLU A 255 6.10 26.64 5.40
CA GLU A 255 7.28 27.09 6.16
C GLU A 255 8.57 26.50 5.56
N VAL A 256 8.56 25.22 5.18
CA VAL A 256 9.68 24.58 4.46
C VAL A 256 9.90 25.22 3.09
N ASN A 257 8.84 25.54 2.34
CA ASN A 257 8.96 26.24 1.05
C ASN A 257 9.55 27.65 1.22
N ALA A 258 9.17 28.40 2.26
CA ALA A 258 9.75 29.70 2.55
C ALA A 258 11.26 29.60 2.85
N ARG A 259 11.66 28.63 3.67
CA ARG A 259 13.07 28.40 4.05
C ARG A 259 13.94 27.96 2.87
N LEU A 260 13.41 27.14 1.96
CA LEU A 260 14.15 26.59 0.81
C LEU A 260 14.05 27.45 -0.47
N SER A 261 13.39 28.60 -0.42
CA SER A 261 13.28 29.51 -1.57
C SER A 261 14.64 30.15 -1.87
N GLY A 262 15.16 29.94 -3.09
CA GLY A 262 16.49 30.42 -3.48
C GLY A 262 17.67 29.65 -2.88
N ASP A 263 17.43 28.53 -2.19
CA ASP A 263 18.49 27.65 -1.69
C ASP A 263 19.19 26.88 -2.83
N ASN A 264 20.44 26.45 -2.65
CA ASN A 264 21.19 25.71 -3.66
C ASN A 264 20.57 24.33 -4.02
N THR A 265 19.70 23.79 -3.15
CA THR A 265 18.93 22.56 -3.40
C THR A 265 17.60 22.80 -4.13
N GLU A 266 17.27 24.06 -4.45
CA GLU A 266 16.07 24.42 -5.18
C GLU A 266 16.20 24.13 -6.68
N ASP A 267 15.35 23.23 -7.19
CA ASP A 267 15.22 22.96 -8.62
C ASP A 267 14.91 24.25 -9.40
N PRO A 268 15.77 24.69 -10.34
CA PRO A 268 15.58 25.94 -11.09
C PRO A 268 14.27 26.02 -11.87
N GLU A 269 13.71 24.89 -12.33
CA GLU A 269 12.44 24.86 -13.06
C GLU A 269 11.21 24.77 -12.14
N TYR A 270 11.40 24.46 -10.85
CA TYR A 270 10.34 24.22 -9.88
C TYR A 270 10.59 25.00 -8.57
N LYS A 271 10.64 26.33 -8.71
CA LYS A 271 10.85 27.28 -7.63
C LYS A 271 9.85 27.11 -6.48
N LYS A 272 10.33 27.28 -5.24
CA LYS A 272 9.49 27.22 -4.05
C LYS A 272 8.53 28.40 -4.05
N ILE A 273 7.28 28.12 -3.73
CA ILE A 273 6.22 29.13 -3.62
C ILE A 273 5.43 28.90 -2.34
N GLN A 274 4.76 29.95 -1.90
CA GLN A 274 3.67 29.83 -0.93
C GLN A 274 2.45 29.21 -1.64
N TYR A 275 2.29 27.91 -1.44
CA TYR A 275 1.38 27.01 -2.16
C TYR A 275 -0.02 26.96 -1.51
N PRO A 276 -1.13 26.87 -2.27
CA PRO A 276 -1.20 26.81 -3.72
C PRO A 276 -0.94 28.15 -4.41
N ALA A 277 -0.50 28.07 -5.66
CA ALA A 277 -0.44 29.24 -6.54
C ALA A 277 -1.85 29.75 -6.84
N LYS A 278 -2.00 31.08 -6.99
CA LYS A 278 -3.30 31.73 -7.28
C LYS A 278 -3.97 31.21 -8.56
N ILE A 279 -3.19 30.72 -9.53
CA ILE A 279 -3.71 30.10 -10.76
C ILE A 279 -4.47 28.78 -10.50
N TYR A 280 -4.07 28.00 -9.49
CA TYR A 280 -4.73 26.74 -9.14
C TYR A 280 -5.85 26.91 -8.11
N CYS A 281 -5.76 27.92 -7.26
CA CYS A 281 -6.82 28.27 -6.31
C CYS A 281 -6.93 29.79 -6.13
N PRO A 282 -7.72 30.49 -6.98
CA PRO A 282 -7.91 31.94 -6.88
C PRO A 282 -8.48 32.37 -5.53
N ASN A 283 -9.41 31.58 -4.98
CA ASN A 283 -10.13 31.88 -3.73
C ASN A 283 -9.38 31.46 -2.46
N CYS A 284 -8.22 30.80 -2.57
CA CYS A 284 -7.39 30.44 -1.41
C CYS A 284 -6.72 31.66 -0.76
N ARG A 285 -6.79 32.85 -1.37
CA ARG A 285 -6.31 34.11 -0.79
C ARG A 285 -7.42 35.16 -0.80
N TYR A 286 -7.50 35.95 0.26
CA TYR A 286 -8.28 37.17 0.30
C TYR A 286 -7.60 38.28 -0.54
N GLU A 287 -8.28 39.40 -0.77
CA GLU A 287 -7.78 40.52 -1.58
C GLU A 287 -6.49 41.15 -1.02
N ASN A 288 -6.33 41.14 0.31
CA ASN A 288 -5.10 41.55 1.01
C ASN A 288 -3.96 40.49 0.94
N ASN A 289 -4.10 39.46 0.10
CA ASN A 289 -3.21 38.32 -0.09
C ASN A 289 -3.04 37.35 1.11
N THR A 290 -3.74 37.55 2.24
CA THR A 290 -3.74 36.57 3.35
C THR A 290 -4.50 35.31 2.97
N TRP A 291 -4.22 34.21 3.68
CA TRP A 291 -4.77 32.89 3.38
C TRP A 291 -6.23 32.75 3.82
N ASN A 292 -7.06 32.19 2.93
CA ASN A 292 -8.43 31.76 3.23
C ASN A 292 -8.43 30.25 3.51
N GLU A 293 -8.33 29.88 4.79
CA GLU A 293 -8.14 28.48 5.21
C GLU A 293 -9.31 27.56 4.84
N GLU A 294 -10.53 28.09 4.75
CA GLU A 294 -11.71 27.33 4.29
C GLU A 294 -11.55 26.88 2.83
N ASN A 295 -11.20 27.82 1.93
CA ASN A 295 -10.95 27.52 0.53
C ASN A 295 -9.70 26.66 0.33
N ILE A 296 -8.67 26.83 1.16
CA ILE A 296 -7.48 25.97 1.18
C ILE A 296 -7.86 24.54 1.58
N LEU A 297 -8.63 24.36 2.65
CA LEU A 297 -9.10 23.05 3.08
C LEU A 297 -9.96 22.37 2.00
N HIS A 298 -10.84 23.12 1.33
CA HIS A 298 -11.64 22.61 0.21
C HIS A 298 -10.76 22.19 -0.98
N TYR A 299 -9.79 23.02 -1.35
CA TYR A 299 -8.86 22.77 -2.44
C TYR A 299 -7.97 21.54 -2.17
N LEU A 300 -7.37 21.45 -0.98
CA LEU A 300 -6.56 20.31 -0.54
C LEU A 300 -7.39 19.03 -0.52
N LYS A 301 -8.59 19.05 0.09
CA LYS A 301 -9.50 17.90 0.09
C LYS A 301 -9.90 17.46 -1.31
N THR A 302 -10.01 18.38 -2.25
CA THR A 302 -10.27 18.06 -3.66
C THR A 302 -9.05 17.39 -4.27
N LYS A 303 -7.92 18.11 -4.39
CA LYS A 303 -6.68 17.65 -5.06
C LYS A 303 -6.20 16.30 -4.54
N TYR A 304 -6.17 16.13 -3.22
CA TYR A 304 -5.56 14.98 -2.57
C TYR A 304 -6.52 13.81 -2.30
N SER A 305 -7.81 13.93 -2.68
CA SER A 305 -8.74 12.80 -2.58
C SER A 305 -8.42 11.68 -3.57
N TYR A 306 -8.75 10.43 -3.24
CA TYR A 306 -8.64 9.29 -4.17
C TYR A 306 -9.34 9.54 -5.52
N LYS A 307 -10.41 10.35 -5.53
CA LYS A 307 -11.20 10.70 -6.73
C LYS A 307 -10.44 11.60 -7.71
N LYS A 308 -9.35 12.25 -7.30
CA LYS A 308 -8.51 13.12 -8.13
C LYS A 308 -7.13 12.51 -8.46
N ILE A 309 -6.92 11.25 -8.14
CA ILE A 309 -5.74 10.49 -8.59
C ILE A 309 -5.78 10.34 -10.11
N ASN A 310 -4.72 10.83 -10.76
CA ASN A 310 -4.48 10.72 -12.18
C ASN A 310 -3.63 9.47 -12.46
N TYR A 311 -4.13 8.59 -13.32
CA TYR A 311 -3.50 7.32 -13.71
C TYR A 311 -2.71 7.41 -15.02
N TYR A 312 -2.34 8.62 -15.46
CA TYR A 312 -1.46 8.84 -16.61
C TYR A 312 -0.17 8.00 -16.51
N ASN A 313 0.25 7.42 -17.64
CA ASN A 313 1.34 6.44 -17.77
C ASN A 313 1.23 5.17 -16.91
N SER A 314 0.13 4.95 -16.17
CA SER A 314 -0.13 3.67 -15.52
C SER A 314 -0.52 2.62 -16.57
N VAL A 315 0.02 1.41 -16.43
CA VAL A 315 -0.34 0.26 -17.26
C VAL A 315 -1.80 -0.10 -16.99
N ASN A 316 -2.62 -0.08 -18.04
CA ASN A 316 -3.91 -0.73 -18.04
C ASN A 316 -3.70 -2.14 -18.60
N THR A 317 -3.72 -3.15 -17.73
CA THR A 317 -3.81 -4.53 -18.15
C THR A 317 -5.06 -4.71 -19.02
N GLN A 318 -4.89 -5.36 -20.17
CA GLN A 318 -6.04 -5.78 -20.97
C GLN A 318 -6.67 -7.03 -20.33
N LYS A 319 -8.01 -7.12 -20.43
CA LYS A 319 -8.92 -8.06 -19.73
C LYS A 319 -8.47 -9.52 -19.56
N ASN A 320 -7.61 -10.03 -20.43
CA ASN A 320 -7.15 -11.43 -20.38
C ASN A 320 -6.14 -11.71 -19.26
N ASN A 321 -5.31 -10.73 -18.86
CA ASN A 321 -4.40 -10.90 -17.71
C ASN A 321 -5.09 -10.59 -16.38
N ASP A 322 -6.10 -9.71 -16.38
CA ASP A 322 -6.83 -9.32 -15.17
C ASP A 322 -7.49 -10.53 -14.49
N ASN A 323 -8.11 -11.44 -15.26
CA ASN A 323 -8.73 -12.64 -14.69
C ASN A 323 -7.72 -13.54 -13.96
N LYS A 324 -6.52 -13.76 -14.53
CA LYS A 324 -5.46 -14.58 -13.91
C LYS A 324 -4.88 -13.90 -12.67
N MET A 325 -4.68 -12.58 -12.74
CA MET A 325 -4.19 -11.77 -11.63
C MET A 325 -5.19 -11.70 -10.47
N LYS A 326 -6.48 -11.54 -10.80
CA LYS A 326 -7.61 -11.55 -9.85
C LYS A 326 -7.76 -12.91 -9.16
N ILE A 327 -7.71 -14.02 -9.89
CA ILE A 327 -7.74 -15.37 -9.29
C ILE A 327 -6.54 -15.60 -8.34
N ARG A 328 -5.34 -15.09 -8.69
CA ARG A 328 -4.17 -15.16 -7.80
C ARG A 328 -4.39 -14.33 -6.53
N HIS A 329 -4.86 -13.10 -6.66
CA HIS A 329 -5.19 -12.23 -5.52
C HIS A 329 -6.30 -12.82 -4.64
N GLU A 330 -7.41 -13.30 -5.22
CA GLU A 330 -8.52 -13.93 -4.49
C GLU A 330 -8.06 -15.16 -3.69
N ARG A 331 -7.17 -15.99 -4.26
CA ARG A 331 -6.57 -17.13 -3.54
C ARG A 331 -5.71 -16.66 -2.37
N LEU A 332 -4.91 -15.61 -2.54
CA LEU A 332 -4.03 -15.07 -1.49
C LEU A 332 -4.84 -14.42 -0.37
N VAL A 333 -5.89 -13.67 -0.71
CA VAL A 333 -6.90 -13.13 0.22
C VAL A 333 -7.55 -14.27 1.01
N LEU A 334 -8.02 -15.32 0.34
CA LEU A 334 -8.65 -16.47 1.00
C LEU A 334 -7.66 -17.21 1.91
N ASN A 335 -6.40 -17.38 1.50
CA ASN A 335 -5.34 -17.97 2.32
C ASN A 335 -5.03 -17.11 3.56
N LYS A 336 -5.01 -15.78 3.42
CA LYS A 336 -4.85 -14.84 4.54
C LYS A 336 -5.99 -14.97 5.55
N TYR A 337 -7.25 -14.96 5.09
CA TYR A 337 -8.40 -15.11 5.97
C TYR A 337 -8.50 -16.50 6.62
N THR A 338 -8.16 -17.58 5.90
CA THR A 338 -8.16 -18.94 6.49
C THR A 338 -7.03 -19.15 7.49
N ASN A 339 -5.82 -18.63 7.25
CA ASN A 339 -4.72 -18.68 8.22
C ASN A 339 -5.00 -17.83 9.48
N ASN A 340 -5.61 -16.65 9.33
CA ASN A 340 -6.07 -15.86 10.48
C ASN A 340 -7.20 -16.58 11.25
N LYS A 341 -8.08 -17.33 10.57
CA LYS A 341 -9.13 -18.13 11.22
C LYS A 341 -8.59 -19.36 11.97
N LYS A 342 -7.55 -20.02 11.43
CA LYS A 342 -6.84 -21.14 12.10
C LYS A 342 -6.20 -20.74 13.44
N ILE A 343 -5.84 -19.48 13.62
CA ILE A 343 -5.27 -18.97 14.88
C ILE A 343 -6.33 -18.79 15.99
N GLY A 344 -7.62 -18.82 15.65
CA GLY A 344 -8.70 -18.56 16.62
C GLY A 344 -9.29 -19.79 17.32
N TRP A 345 -9.57 -20.86 16.57
CA TRP A 345 -10.50 -21.93 17.01
C TRP A 345 -10.09 -23.31 16.44
N ASP A 346 -8.91 -23.82 16.80
CA ASP A 346 -8.54 -25.22 16.55
C ASP A 346 -9.16 -26.13 17.64
N PHE A 347 -10.49 -26.29 17.59
CA PHE A 347 -11.13 -27.48 18.16
C PHE A 347 -10.95 -28.61 17.15
N THR A 348 -9.96 -29.44 17.39
CA THR A 348 -9.69 -30.60 16.52
C THR A 348 -10.72 -31.69 16.81
N ILE A 349 -10.90 -32.62 15.87
CA ILE A 349 -11.80 -33.78 16.04
C ILE A 349 -11.41 -34.63 17.26
N PHE A 350 -10.16 -34.53 17.72
CA PHE A 350 -9.66 -35.17 18.94
C PHE A 350 -10.26 -34.58 20.23
N ASP A 351 -10.56 -33.27 20.28
CA ASP A 351 -11.13 -32.64 21.47
C ASP A 351 -12.59 -33.09 21.71
N ILE A 352 -13.33 -33.30 20.62
CA ILE A 352 -14.69 -33.86 20.67
C ILE A 352 -14.65 -35.33 21.11
N SER A 353 -13.72 -36.13 20.58
CA SER A 353 -13.60 -37.54 20.98
C SER A 353 -13.14 -37.70 22.43
N ILE A 354 -12.20 -36.87 22.90
CA ILE A 354 -11.76 -36.82 24.30
C ILE A 354 -12.91 -36.42 25.23
N CYS A 355 -13.68 -35.37 24.90
CA CYS A 355 -14.84 -34.96 25.69
C CYS A 355 -15.90 -36.07 25.80
N VAL A 356 -16.20 -36.77 24.70
CA VAL A 356 -17.14 -37.91 24.71
C VAL A 356 -16.61 -39.07 25.55
N VAL A 357 -15.32 -39.41 25.46
CA VAL A 357 -14.70 -40.46 26.28
C VAL A 357 -14.74 -40.12 27.77
N LEU A 358 -14.41 -38.87 28.14
CA LEU A 358 -14.48 -38.40 29.54
C LEU A 358 -15.93 -38.37 30.08
N TYR A 359 -16.90 -38.01 29.23
CA TYR A 359 -18.32 -38.05 29.59
C TYR A 359 -18.80 -39.50 29.83
N VAL A 360 -18.46 -40.44 28.95
CA VAL A 360 -18.80 -41.86 29.11
C VAL A 360 -18.11 -42.46 30.36
N ALA A 361 -16.83 -42.14 30.58
CA ALA A 361 -16.09 -42.60 31.76
C ALA A 361 -16.71 -42.09 33.07
N SER A 362 -17.07 -40.79 33.14
CA SER A 362 -17.72 -40.23 34.34
C SER A 362 -19.12 -40.80 34.58
N ALA A 363 -19.90 -41.05 33.53
CA ALA A 363 -21.19 -41.74 33.62
C ALA A 363 -21.03 -43.18 34.18
N ILE A 364 -20.04 -43.95 33.70
CA ILE A 364 -19.74 -45.29 34.21
C ILE A 364 -19.33 -45.24 35.69
N ILE A 365 -18.48 -44.30 36.08
CA ILE A 365 -18.07 -44.11 37.50
C ILE A 365 -19.29 -43.82 38.38
N LEU A 366 -20.19 -42.93 37.95
CA LEU A 366 -21.43 -42.63 38.68
C LEU A 366 -22.35 -43.85 38.80
N ILE A 367 -22.50 -44.64 37.74
CA ILE A 367 -23.27 -45.91 37.76
C ILE A 367 -22.66 -46.89 38.76
N LEU A 368 -21.33 -47.08 38.74
CA LEU A 368 -20.63 -47.98 39.68
C LEU A 368 -20.75 -47.50 41.14
N VAL A 369 -20.69 -46.19 41.40
CA VAL A 369 -20.94 -45.61 42.73
C VAL A 369 -22.38 -45.84 43.17
N CYS A 370 -23.37 -45.63 42.29
CA CYS A 370 -24.78 -45.90 42.55
C CYS A 370 -25.04 -47.39 42.84
N ILE A 371 -24.46 -48.31 42.07
CA ILE A 371 -24.55 -49.76 42.31
C ILE A 371 -23.91 -50.10 43.66
N LYS A 372 -22.71 -49.59 43.95
CA LYS A 372 -22.02 -49.84 45.23
C LYS A 372 -22.82 -49.32 46.42
N PHE A 373 -23.45 -48.14 46.30
CA PHE A 373 -24.34 -47.61 47.34
C PHE A 373 -25.65 -48.41 47.46
N ALA A 374 -26.27 -48.83 46.35
CA ALA A 374 -27.47 -49.64 46.35
C ALA A 374 -27.23 -51.02 47.00
N VAL A 375 -26.20 -51.74 46.55
CA VAL A 375 -25.81 -53.06 47.09
C VAL A 375 -25.39 -52.96 48.57
N LYS A 376 -24.64 -51.92 48.96
CA LYS A 376 -24.30 -51.68 50.37
C LYS A 376 -25.51 -51.30 51.22
N ARG A 377 -26.56 -50.71 50.63
CA ARG A 377 -27.84 -50.44 51.29
C ARG A 377 -28.70 -51.70 51.41
N THR A 378 -28.63 -52.63 50.46
CA THR A 378 -29.27 -53.96 50.56
C THR A 378 -28.70 -54.79 51.71
N TYR A 379 -27.40 -54.67 52.00
CA TYR A 379 -26.75 -55.35 53.15
C TYR A 379 -26.97 -54.68 54.52
N ARG A 380 -27.54 -53.46 54.59
CA ARG A 380 -27.93 -52.79 55.84
C ARG A 380 -29.42 -52.45 55.85
N LYS A 381 -30.26 -53.48 55.97
CA LYS A 381 -31.68 -53.32 56.36
C LYS A 381 -31.81 -52.92 57.84
N ARG A 382 -31.87 -51.62 58.13
CA ARG A 382 -32.93 -51.06 59.00
C ARG A 382 -33.03 -49.53 58.90
N ASN A 383 -34.28 -49.09 58.73
CA ASN A 383 -34.91 -47.79 58.98
C ASN A 383 -34.06 -46.50 58.87
N TYR A 384 -34.42 -45.60 57.96
CA TYR A 384 -35.42 -44.56 58.27
C TYR A 384 -35.91 -43.82 57.01
N VAL A 385 -37.10 -43.23 57.12
CA VAL A 385 -37.74 -42.38 56.10
C VAL A 385 -37.07 -41.01 56.07
N SER A 386 -36.49 -40.63 54.93
CA SER A 386 -36.33 -39.24 54.43
C SER A 386 -35.29 -39.21 53.30
N LEU A 387 -35.73 -39.30 52.03
CA LEU A 387 -34.90 -38.90 50.88
C LEU A 387 -35.69 -38.52 49.60
N LEU A 388 -37.00 -38.26 49.70
CA LEU A 388 -37.79 -37.76 48.56
C LEU A 388 -37.47 -36.29 48.22
N ALA A 389 -36.87 -35.54 49.14
CA ALA A 389 -36.54 -34.12 48.96
C ALA A 389 -35.25 -33.83 48.15
N LYS A 390 -34.42 -34.84 47.82
CA LYS A 390 -33.11 -34.59 47.15
C LYS A 390 -33.07 -34.93 45.65
N CYS A 391 -34.04 -35.65 45.11
CA CYS A 391 -34.08 -35.91 43.66
C CYS A 391 -34.59 -34.72 42.83
N VAL A 392 -35.41 -33.84 43.41
CA VAL A 392 -35.95 -32.65 42.71
C VAL A 392 -34.84 -31.63 42.38
N PHE A 393 -33.82 -31.53 43.23
CA PHE A 393 -32.73 -30.56 43.05
C PHE A 393 -31.78 -30.92 41.89
N LEU A 394 -31.60 -32.23 41.60
CA LEU A 394 -30.72 -32.69 40.53
C LEU A 394 -31.32 -32.43 39.13
N PHE A 395 -32.64 -32.54 39.00
CA PHE A 395 -33.36 -32.25 37.74
C PHE A 395 -33.41 -30.75 37.41
N LEU A 396 -33.32 -29.85 38.40
CA LEU A 396 -33.18 -28.42 38.14
C LEU A 396 -31.80 -28.05 37.59
N LEU A 397 -30.72 -28.64 38.13
CA LEU A 397 -29.35 -28.36 37.68
C LEU A 397 -29.11 -28.77 36.21
N ILE A 398 -29.71 -29.88 35.75
CA ILE A 398 -29.62 -30.33 34.35
C ILE A 398 -30.34 -29.36 33.39
N LYS A 399 -31.30 -28.56 33.88
CA LYS A 399 -32.00 -27.55 33.07
C LYS A 399 -31.23 -26.22 32.95
N ILE A 400 -30.20 -26.00 33.76
CA ILE A 400 -29.38 -24.77 33.78
C ILE A 400 -28.19 -24.87 32.81
N PHE A 401 -27.66 -26.07 32.55
CA PHE A 401 -26.58 -26.30 31.58
C PHE A 401 -27.09 -26.54 30.15
N LYS A 402 -28.00 -25.68 29.68
CA LYS A 402 -28.43 -25.64 28.27
C LYS A 402 -27.96 -24.34 27.63
N ILE A 403 -26.69 -24.32 27.26
CA ILE A 403 -26.05 -23.40 26.30
C ILE A 403 -25.54 -24.27 25.16
#